data_AF-A0A062WXA9-F1
#
_entry.id   AF-A0A062WXA9-F1
#
_cell.length_a   1.000
_cell.length_b   1.000
_cell.length_c   1.000
_cell.angle_alpha   90.00
_cell.angle_beta   90.00
_cell.angle_gamma   90.00
#
_symmetry.space_group_name_H-M   'P 1'
#
loop_
_entity.id
_entity.type
_entity.pdbx_description
1 polymer ?
#
loop_
_entity_poly.entity_id
_entity_poly.type
_entity_poly.pdbx_seq_one_letter_code
_entity_poly.pdbx_strand_id
1 'polypeptide(L)'
;MQLDSGLRDELAEIAERDFHGVPLGEAVRRLVKEHKISRIMRRYEELRADPEEWASYRAEARLTDDAAGDGLPDAREEYPEYHR
;
A
#
# COMPACT_ATOMS: atom_id res chain seq x y z
N MET A 1 -23.49 -0.74 -15.83
CA MET A 1 -22.82 -0.49 -17.13
C MET A 1 -22.39 -1.85 -17.67
N GLN A 2 -22.75 -2.21 -18.90
CA GLN A 2 -22.24 -3.44 -19.53
C GLN A 2 -20.87 -3.15 -20.12
N LEU A 3 -19.93 -4.09 -20.00
CA LEU A 3 -18.64 -4.01 -20.68
C LEU A 3 -18.84 -4.45 -22.13
N ASP A 4 -18.20 -3.77 -23.08
CA ASP A 4 -18.13 -4.29 -24.44
C ASP A 4 -17.27 -5.57 -24.47
N SER A 5 -17.43 -6.37 -25.53
CA SER A 5 -16.73 -7.65 -25.64
C SER A 5 -15.21 -7.49 -25.72
N GLY A 6 -14.71 -6.44 -26.37
CA GLY A 6 -13.27 -6.20 -26.49
C GLY A 6 -12.63 -5.92 -25.14
N LEU A 7 -13.26 -5.05 -24.33
CA LEU A 7 -12.81 -4.78 -22.96
C LEU A 7 -12.88 -6.03 -22.06
N ARG A 8 -13.90 -6.88 -22.23
CA ARG A 8 -13.97 -8.15 -21.50
C ARG A 8 -12.81 -9.06 -21.85
N ASP A 9 -12.47 -9.19 -23.13
CA ASP A 9 -11.40 -10.06 -23.61
C ASP A 9 -10.03 -9.55 -23.13
N GLU A 10 -9.79 -8.25 -23.19
CA GLU A 10 -8.56 -7.62 -22.66
C GLU A 10 -8.41 -7.86 -21.15
N LEU A 11 -9.49 -7.70 -20.38
CA LEU A 11 -9.46 -8.00 -18.95
C LEU A 11 -9.26 -9.49 -18.65
N ALA A 12 -9.72 -10.39 -19.53
CA ALA A 12 -9.49 -11.82 -19.40
C ALA A 12 -8.02 -12.17 -19.68
N GLU A 13 -7.39 -11.55 -20.69
CA GLU A 13 -5.96 -11.71 -20.95
C GLU A 13 -5.10 -11.21 -19.77
N ILE A 14 -5.47 -10.06 -19.18
CA ILE A 14 -4.82 -9.55 -17.97
C ILE A 14 -5.00 -10.52 -16.80
N ALA A 15 -6.20 -11.07 -16.61
CA ALA A 15 -6.46 -12.06 -15.56
C ALA A 15 -5.58 -13.30 -15.71
N GLU A 16 -5.40 -13.79 -16.95
CA GLU A 16 -4.55 -14.94 -17.24
C GLU A 16 -3.07 -14.64 -16.98
N ARG A 17 -2.57 -13.54 -17.56
CA ARG A 17 -1.15 -13.17 -17.54
C ARG A 17 -0.67 -12.71 -16.16
N ASP A 18 -1.42 -11.80 -15.53
CA ASP A 18 -0.97 -11.05 -14.35
C ASP A 18 -1.55 -11.63 -13.05
N PHE A 19 -2.64 -12.39 -13.15
CA PHE A 19 -3.33 -12.96 -11.98
C PHE A 19 -3.44 -14.49 -12.03
N HIS A 20 -2.65 -15.17 -12.87
CA HIS A 20 -2.54 -16.64 -12.93
C HIS A 20 -3.87 -17.36 -13.20
N GLY A 21 -4.69 -16.80 -14.09
CA GLY A 21 -5.93 -17.43 -14.55
C GLY A 21 -7.05 -17.47 -13.51
N VAL A 22 -7.02 -16.57 -12.52
CA VAL A 22 -8.17 -16.39 -11.62
C VAL A 22 -9.42 -15.93 -12.40
N PRO A 23 -10.63 -16.18 -11.88
CA PRO A 23 -11.84 -15.69 -12.53
C PRO A 23 -11.80 -14.17 -12.76
N LEU A 24 -12.33 -13.71 -13.89
CA LEU A 24 -12.34 -12.30 -14.29
C LEU A 24 -12.82 -11.36 -13.17
N GLY A 25 -13.88 -11.73 -12.45
CA GLY A 25 -14.39 -10.92 -11.33
C GLY A 25 -13.41 -10.79 -10.15
N GLU A 26 -12.55 -11.78 -9.95
CA GLU A 26 -11.49 -11.75 -8.95
C GLU A 26 -10.30 -10.91 -9.41
N ALA A 27 -9.88 -11.04 -10.67
CA ALA A 27 -8.86 -10.18 -11.26
C ALA A 27 -9.27 -8.70 -11.17
N VAL A 28 -10.51 -8.37 -11.51
CA VAL A 28 -11.04 -6.99 -11.38
C VAL A 28 -11.01 -6.50 -9.93
N ARG A 29 -11.36 -7.35 -8.95
CA ARG A 29 -11.26 -6.96 -7.52
C ARG A 29 -9.83 -6.62 -7.11
N ARG A 30 -8.85 -7.40 -7.59
CA ARG A 30 -7.43 -7.17 -7.31
C ARG A 30 -6.92 -5.90 -8.00
N LEU A 31 -7.25 -5.69 -9.27
CA LEU A 31 -6.95 -4.45 -9.99
C LEU A 31 -7.53 -3.21 -9.30
N VAL A 32 -8.76 -3.29 -8.80
CA VAL A 32 -9.37 -2.17 -8.04
C VAL A 32 -8.61 -1.93 -6.74
N LYS A 33 -8.15 -2.98 -6.06
CA LYS A 33 -7.34 -2.85 -4.84
C LYS A 33 -5.99 -2.21 -5.15
N GLU A 34 -5.31 -2.67 -6.19
CA GLU A 34 -4.03 -2.12 -6.66
C GLU A 34 -4.17 -0.65 -7.04
N HIS A 35 -5.19 -0.28 -7.81
CA HIS A 35 -5.46 1.11 -8.16
C HIS A 35 -5.59 2.02 -6.93
N LYS A 36 -6.29 1.55 -5.89
CA LYS A 36 -6.42 2.29 -4.63
C LYS A 36 -5.07 2.45 -3.93
N ILE A 37 -4.26 1.39 -3.87
CA ILE A 37 -2.92 1.42 -3.28
C ILE A 37 -2.03 2.39 -4.07
N SER A 38 -1.99 2.28 -5.40
CA SER A 38 -1.20 3.18 -6.25
C SER A 38 -1.59 4.65 -6.05
N ARG A 39 -2.88 4.94 -5.82
CA ARG A 39 -3.33 6.32 -5.54
C ARG A 39 -2.79 6.85 -4.22
N ILE A 40 -2.72 6.00 -3.19
CA ILE A 40 -2.13 6.34 -1.90
C ILE A 40 -0.62 6.54 -2.05
N MET A 41 0.05 5.60 -2.73
CA MET A 41 1.49 5.66 -2.96
C MET A 41 1.90 6.91 -3.73
N ARG A 42 1.14 7.30 -4.76
CA ARG A 42 1.38 8.55 -5.49
C ARG A 42 1.30 9.77 -4.59
N ARG A 43 0.29 9.85 -3.70
CA ARG A 43 0.20 10.97 -2.75
C ARG A 43 1.39 10.99 -1.78
N TYR A 44 1.88 9.82 -1.40
CA TYR A 44 3.06 9.69 -0.57
C TYR A 44 4.34 10.13 -1.29
N GLU A 45 4.47 9.83 -2.58
CA GLU A 45 5.56 10.31 -3.42
C GLU A 45 5.53 11.83 -3.56
N GLU A 46 4.35 12.42 -3.81
CA GLU A 46 4.13 13.87 -3.81
C GLU A 46 4.55 14.49 -2.48
N LEU A 47 4.12 13.91 -1.35
CA LEU A 47 4.48 14.35 -0.01
C LEU A 47 5.99 14.28 0.23
N ARG A 48 6.65 13.18 -0.16
CA ARG A 48 8.11 13.04 -0.04
C ARG A 48 8.89 14.04 -0.89
N ALA A 49 8.31 14.48 -2.01
CA ALA A 49 8.93 15.46 -2.90
C ALA A 49 8.92 16.89 -2.31
N ASP A 50 8.07 17.16 -1.30
CA ASP A 50 8.07 18.40 -0.51
C ASP A 50 8.85 18.18 0.81
N PRO A 51 10.07 18.73 0.95
CA PRO A 51 10.89 18.51 2.15
C PRO A 51 10.30 19.08 3.44
N GLU A 52 9.50 20.15 3.36
CA GLU A 52 8.89 20.81 4.52
C GLU A 52 7.66 20.02 4.98
N GLU A 53 6.76 19.67 4.06
CA GLU A 53 5.59 18.84 4.34
C GLU A 53 6.01 17.45 4.85
N TRP A 54 7.06 16.86 4.24
CA TRP A 54 7.63 15.59 4.69
C TRP A 54 8.25 15.65 6.09
N ALA A 55 8.92 16.76 6.44
CA ALA A 55 9.48 16.95 7.77
C ALA A 55 8.37 17.05 8.84
N SER A 56 7.29 17.79 8.54
CA SER A 56 6.12 17.90 9.39
C SER A 56 5.43 16.53 9.59
N TYR A 57 5.18 15.79 8.50
CA TYR A 57 4.60 14.45 8.57
C TYR A 57 5.44 13.48 9.42
N ARG A 58 6.77 13.47 9.27
CA ARG A 58 7.64 12.62 10.09
C ARG A 58 7.64 13.02 11.56
N ALA A 59 7.51 14.31 11.87
CA ALA A 59 7.41 14.77 13.26
C ALA A 59 6.10 14.28 13.90
N GLU A 60 4.96 14.37 13.19
CA GLU A 60 3.68 13.83 13.66
C GLU A 60 3.71 12.31 13.84
N ALA A 61 4.32 11.58 12.89
CA ALA A 61 4.47 10.13 12.98
C ALA A 61 5.28 9.71 14.22
N ARG A 62 6.38 10.41 14.52
CA ARG A 62 7.18 10.15 15.74
C ARG A 62 6.38 10.37 17.02
N LEU A 63 5.60 11.45 17.10
CA LEU A 63 4.74 11.71 18.25
C LEU A 63 3.71 10.59 18.47
N THR A 64 3.21 10.00 17.38
CA THR A 64 2.27 8.89 17.43
C THR A 64 2.94 7.58 17.85
N ASP A 65 4.15 7.29 17.34
CA ASP A 65 4.95 6.14 17.76
C ASP A 65 5.32 6.23 19.23
N ASP A 66 5.76 7.40 19.69
CA ASP A 66 6.11 7.65 21.10
C ASP A 66 4.89 7.43 22.01
N ALA A 67 3.70 7.86 21.58
CA ALA A 67 2.46 7.62 22.31
C ALA A 67 1.99 6.16 22.29
N ALA A 68 2.25 5.43 21.20
CA ALA A 68 1.91 4.01 21.08
C ALA A 68 2.86 3.10 21.89
N GLY A 69 4.12 3.52 22.05
CA GLY A 69 5.14 2.84 22.84
C GLY A 69 5.15 3.20 24.33
N ASP A 70 4.32 4.15 24.76
CA ASP A 70 4.29 4.59 26.15
C ASP A 70 3.92 3.44 27.11
N GLY A 71 4.84 3.10 28.01
CA GLY A 71 4.70 1.98 28.96
C GLY A 71 5.15 0.60 28.44
N LEU A 72 5.66 0.50 27.19
CA LEU A 72 6.29 -0.72 26.69
C LEU A 72 7.81 -0.70 26.95
N PRO A 73 8.44 -1.86 27.21
CA PRO A 73 9.90 -1.95 27.32
C PRO A 73 10.59 -1.62 25.98
N ASP A 74 11.88 -1.26 26.02
CA ASP A 74 12.64 -1.00 24.80
C ASP A 74 12.64 -2.27 23.92
N ALA A 75 12.27 -2.14 22.64
CA ALA A 75 12.21 -3.26 21.71
C ALA A 75 13.55 -4.01 21.58
N ARG A 76 14.68 -3.34 21.83
CA ARG A 76 16.03 -3.95 21.86
C ARG A 76 16.26 -4.84 23.06
N GLU A 77 15.57 -4.56 24.16
CA GLU A 77 15.58 -5.40 25.36
C GLU A 77 14.60 -6.56 25.23
N GLU A 78 13.44 -6.33 24.59
CA GLU A 78 12.41 -7.36 24.39
C GLU A 78 12.76 -8.37 23.28
N TYR A 79 13.45 -7.94 22.22
CA TYR A 79 13.79 -8.78 21.05
C TYR A 79 15.26 -8.68 20.62
N PRO A 80 16.22 -9.05 21.49
CA PRO A 80 17.65 -8.86 21.23
C PRO A 80 18.18 -9.59 19.99
N GLU A 81 17.50 -10.64 19.53
CA GLU A 81 17.87 -11.44 18.36
C GLU A 81 17.82 -10.69 17.02
N TYR A 82 17.07 -9.57 16.92
CA TYR A 82 16.95 -8.78 15.68
C TYR A 82 17.85 -7.52 15.65
N HIS A 83 18.66 -7.29 16.68
CA HIS A 83 19.45 -6.06 16.86
C HIS A 83 20.97 -6.28 16.79
N ARG A 84 21.43 -7.23 15.95
CA ARG A 84 22.87 -7.41 15.64
C ARG A 84 23.36 -6.52 14.51
#